data_AF-A0A0N0YHJ4-F1
#
_entry.id   AF-A0A0N0YHJ4-F1
#
_cell.length_a   1.000
_cell.length_b   1.000
_cell.length_c   1.000
_cell.angle_alpha   90.00
_cell.angle_beta   90.00
_cell.angle_gamma   90.00
#
_symmetry.space_group_name_H-M   'P 1'
#
loop_
_entity.id
_entity.type
_entity.pdbx_description
1 polymer ?
#
loop_
_entity_poly.entity_id
_entity_poly.type
_entity_poly.pdbx_seq_one_letter_code
_entity_poly.pdbx_strand_id
1 'polypeptide(L)'
;MLGGTEFVGRAVTDAALGRGWEVTVFHRGRHAAPAGVRTLTGDRTTGGAGLAALADGTWDLVVDTWSGAPSAVRDAARLLSGRAGHFSYVSSRSVYAYPTPAGLAEDGPLVAGASPDAGADTPYAEAKRGAELAALDAFGDRALLARAGLILGPGENIGRLPWWLGRTARGGPVIAPGPADAALQYIDARDLADWLLDAASNGLAGAYNTVSHPGHTTMGEFLEACVQVTGSRAQLRWTEPEVLLAAGVEPWTDLPVWLPAGELYDTLHMGDVAKAHAAGLRCRPVGDTVADTWAWLRERGGTAPQRPDRPSVGLDAQTEAKLLGAPESP
;
A
#
# COMPACT_ATOMS: atom_id res chain seq x y z
N MET A 1 -12.53 -10.96 -6.25
CA MET A 1 -11.47 -9.94 -6.31
C MET A 1 -11.72 -8.97 -7.46
N LEU A 2 -11.79 -7.67 -7.19
CA LEU A 2 -11.87 -6.61 -8.22
C LEU A 2 -10.47 -6.03 -8.48
N GLY A 3 -9.91 -6.28 -9.65
CA GLY A 3 -8.45 -6.33 -9.84
C GLY A 3 -7.95 -7.74 -9.56
N GLY A 4 -6.75 -7.87 -8.97
CA GLY A 4 -6.21 -9.18 -8.54
C GLY A 4 -4.93 -9.64 -9.25
N THR A 5 -4.51 -8.96 -10.31
CA THR A 5 -3.34 -9.36 -11.12
C THR A 5 -2.01 -8.79 -10.66
N GLU A 6 -2.01 -7.78 -9.78
CA GLU A 6 -0.83 -7.04 -9.33
C GLU A 6 -0.87 -6.69 -7.84
N PHE A 7 0.32 -6.52 -7.25
CA PHE A 7 0.60 -6.09 -5.88
C PHE A 7 -0.41 -6.56 -4.82
N VAL A 8 -1.11 -5.66 -4.12
CA VAL A 8 -2.07 -6.00 -3.05
C VAL A 8 -3.17 -6.93 -3.55
N GLY A 9 -3.72 -6.68 -4.74
CA GLY A 9 -4.76 -7.55 -5.31
C GLY A 9 -4.22 -8.95 -5.61
N ARG A 10 -2.96 -9.05 -6.02
CA ARG A 10 -2.27 -10.33 -6.22
C ARG A 10 -2.07 -11.06 -4.90
N ALA A 11 -1.62 -10.37 -3.85
CA ALA A 11 -1.45 -10.93 -2.51
C ALA A 11 -2.78 -11.47 -1.95
N VAL A 12 -3.89 -10.73 -2.08
CA VAL A 12 -5.25 -11.20 -1.70
C VAL A 12 -5.66 -12.43 -2.50
N THR A 13 -5.39 -12.45 -3.81
CA THR A 13 -5.75 -13.58 -4.68
C THR A 13 -4.98 -14.84 -4.32
N ASP A 14 -3.66 -14.73 -4.14
CA ASP A 14 -2.79 -15.86 -3.80
C ASP A 14 -3.08 -16.39 -2.38
N ALA A 15 -3.36 -15.49 -1.40
CA ALA A 15 -3.75 -15.89 -0.04
C ALA A 15 -5.10 -16.62 -0.02
N ALA A 16 -6.11 -16.15 -0.77
CA ALA A 16 -7.41 -16.81 -0.86
C ALA A 16 -7.31 -18.19 -1.54
N LEU A 17 -6.50 -18.32 -2.61
CA LEU A 17 -6.19 -19.62 -3.22
C LEU A 17 -5.46 -20.56 -2.25
N GLY A 18 -4.51 -20.05 -1.46
CA GLY A 18 -3.80 -20.81 -0.43
C GLY A 18 -4.71 -21.36 0.68
N ARG A 19 -5.84 -20.68 0.94
CA ARG A 19 -6.93 -21.13 1.83
C ARG A 19 -7.89 -22.12 1.18
N GLY A 20 -7.69 -22.47 -0.10
CA GLY A 20 -8.56 -23.38 -0.86
C GLY A 20 -9.87 -22.76 -1.32
N TRP A 21 -9.99 -21.43 -1.38
CA TRP A 21 -11.22 -20.75 -1.77
C TRP A 21 -11.43 -20.73 -3.29
N GLU A 22 -12.69 -20.71 -3.74
CA GLU A 22 -13.04 -20.49 -5.15
C GLU A 22 -12.90 -19.00 -5.52
N VAL A 23 -11.74 -18.62 -6.07
CA VAL A 23 -11.46 -17.20 -6.35
C VAL A 23 -11.91 -16.79 -7.76
N THR A 24 -12.75 -15.75 -7.83
CA THR A 24 -13.04 -15.02 -9.07
C THR A 24 -12.22 -13.73 -9.14
N VAL A 25 -11.49 -13.52 -10.24
CA VAL A 25 -10.67 -12.32 -10.53
C VAL A 25 -11.32 -11.54 -11.68
N PHE A 26 -11.70 -10.29 -11.43
CA PHE A 26 -12.26 -9.40 -12.44
C PHE A 26 -11.26 -8.30 -12.83
N HIS A 27 -10.82 -8.28 -14.08
CA HIS A 27 -9.76 -7.36 -14.53
C HIS A 27 -9.82 -7.03 -16.04
N ARG A 28 -9.00 -6.07 -16.48
CA ARG A 28 -8.96 -5.56 -17.87
C ARG A 28 -8.24 -6.46 -18.88
N GLY A 29 -7.82 -7.67 -18.51
CA GLY A 29 -7.02 -8.54 -19.38
C GLY A 29 -5.57 -8.09 -19.67
N ARG A 30 -5.10 -6.97 -19.09
CA ARG A 30 -3.74 -6.40 -19.36
C ARG A 30 -2.58 -7.21 -18.78
N HIS A 31 -2.84 -7.99 -17.73
CA HIS A 31 -1.88 -8.85 -17.05
C HIS A 31 -2.53 -10.22 -16.84
N ALA A 32 -1.74 -11.29 -16.85
CA ALA A 32 -2.24 -12.63 -16.57
C ALA A 32 -2.77 -12.71 -15.13
N ALA A 33 -3.91 -13.37 -14.95
CA ALA A 33 -4.43 -13.72 -13.64
C ALA A 33 -3.64 -14.90 -13.05
N PRO A 34 -3.62 -15.08 -11.72
CA PRO A 34 -3.00 -16.25 -11.09
C PRO A 34 -3.63 -17.56 -11.56
N ALA A 35 -2.86 -18.64 -11.57
CA ALA A 35 -3.39 -19.96 -11.89
C ALA A 35 -4.42 -20.40 -10.83
N GLY A 36 -5.47 -21.11 -11.27
CA GLY A 36 -6.52 -21.61 -10.38
C GLY A 36 -7.70 -20.67 -10.13
N VAL A 37 -7.68 -19.43 -10.64
CA VAL A 37 -8.82 -18.50 -10.52
C VAL A 37 -9.82 -18.64 -11.67
N ARG A 38 -11.09 -18.31 -11.42
CA ARG A 38 -12.05 -17.96 -12.47
C ARG A 38 -11.78 -16.52 -12.93
N THR A 39 -11.44 -16.34 -14.19
CA THR A 39 -11.23 -15.01 -14.77
C THR A 39 -12.51 -14.44 -15.37
N LEU A 40 -12.83 -13.20 -15.03
CA LEU A 40 -13.84 -12.37 -15.69
C LEU A 40 -13.16 -11.12 -16.24
N THR A 41 -13.48 -10.75 -17.48
CA THR A 41 -12.85 -9.61 -18.16
C THR A 41 -13.83 -8.44 -18.29
N GLY A 42 -13.36 -7.24 -17.94
CA GLY A 42 -14.12 -6.00 -18.08
C GLY A 42 -13.35 -4.79 -17.58
N ASP A 43 -13.92 -3.59 -17.77
CA ASP A 43 -13.33 -2.35 -17.28
C ASP A 43 -14.34 -1.52 -16.49
N ARG A 44 -14.27 -1.61 -15.17
CA ARG A 44 -15.10 -0.85 -14.22
C ARG A 44 -15.11 0.68 -14.41
N THR A 45 -14.20 1.25 -15.20
CA THR A 45 -14.24 2.70 -15.54
C THR A 45 -15.17 3.04 -16.70
N THR A 46 -15.78 2.06 -17.38
CA THR A 46 -16.77 2.29 -18.47
C THR A 46 -18.21 2.09 -18.00
N GLY A 47 -18.47 2.26 -16.70
CA GLY A 47 -19.78 2.12 -16.08
C GLY A 47 -20.35 0.70 -16.16
N GLY A 48 -21.68 0.58 -16.16
CA GLY A 48 -22.38 -0.71 -16.12
C GLY A 48 -22.00 -1.68 -17.26
N ALA A 49 -21.73 -1.17 -18.46
CA ALA A 49 -21.30 -2.00 -19.59
C ALA A 49 -19.94 -2.69 -19.32
N GLY A 50 -19.01 -1.98 -18.66
CA GLY A 50 -17.73 -2.53 -18.26
C GLY A 50 -17.80 -3.59 -17.15
N LEU A 51 -18.88 -3.57 -16.36
CA LEU A 51 -19.14 -4.51 -15.26
C LEU A 51 -20.03 -5.70 -15.68
N ALA A 52 -20.46 -5.80 -16.94
CA ALA A 52 -21.45 -6.79 -17.39
C ALA A 52 -21.07 -8.24 -17.07
N ALA A 53 -19.78 -8.60 -17.08
CA ALA A 53 -19.31 -9.93 -16.71
C ALA A 53 -19.57 -10.32 -15.24
N LEU A 54 -19.85 -9.36 -14.36
CA LEU A 54 -20.22 -9.54 -12.95
C LEU A 54 -21.74 -9.55 -12.72
N ALA A 55 -22.54 -9.39 -13.77
CA ALA A 55 -24.00 -9.42 -13.65
C ALA A 55 -24.56 -10.82 -13.33
N ASP A 56 -23.79 -11.88 -13.59
CA ASP A 56 -24.14 -13.26 -13.31
C ASP A 56 -23.20 -13.87 -12.26
N GLY A 57 -23.78 -14.47 -11.23
CA GLY A 57 -23.06 -15.06 -10.10
C GLY A 57 -23.43 -14.44 -8.75
N THR A 58 -22.89 -15.09 -7.71
CA THR A 58 -22.96 -14.71 -6.29
C THR A 58 -21.62 -15.04 -5.64
N TRP A 59 -21.24 -14.33 -4.58
CA TRP A 59 -19.96 -14.47 -3.89
C TRP A 59 -20.14 -14.28 -2.39
N ASP A 60 -19.32 -14.92 -1.57
CA ASP A 60 -19.32 -14.64 -0.12
C ASP A 60 -18.63 -13.31 0.18
N LEU A 61 -17.53 -13.02 -0.52
CA LEU A 61 -16.70 -11.83 -0.33
C LEU A 61 -16.29 -11.17 -1.66
N VAL A 62 -16.44 -9.86 -1.72
CA VAL A 62 -15.77 -8.98 -2.69
C VAL A 62 -14.64 -8.23 -1.99
N VAL A 63 -13.41 -8.34 -2.51
CA VAL A 63 -12.28 -7.47 -2.13
C VAL A 63 -11.96 -6.52 -3.27
N ASP A 64 -11.77 -5.24 -2.95
CA ASP A 64 -11.48 -4.16 -3.89
C ASP A 64 -10.27 -3.32 -3.47
N THR A 65 -9.29 -3.18 -4.36
CA THR A 65 -8.02 -2.44 -4.14
C THR A 65 -7.90 -1.15 -4.98
N TRP A 66 -9.01 -0.59 -5.45
CA TRP A 66 -9.04 0.57 -6.35
C TRP A 66 -8.49 1.88 -5.74
N SER A 67 -7.86 2.74 -6.57
CA SER A 67 -7.02 3.85 -6.06
C SER A 67 -6.80 5.15 -6.90
N GLY A 68 -7.64 5.66 -7.82
CA GLY A 68 -8.91 5.19 -8.40
C GLY A 68 -10.12 6.09 -8.15
N ALA A 69 -10.84 6.50 -9.21
CA ALA A 69 -12.09 7.29 -9.15
C ALA A 69 -13.18 6.63 -8.27
N PRO A 70 -13.85 7.35 -7.35
CA PRO A 70 -14.91 6.81 -6.48
C PRO A 70 -16.06 6.15 -7.22
N SER A 71 -16.48 6.73 -8.34
CA SER A 71 -17.58 6.25 -9.18
C SER A 71 -17.41 4.79 -9.63
N ALA A 72 -16.18 4.35 -9.89
CA ALA A 72 -15.88 2.96 -10.26
C ALA A 72 -15.89 1.98 -9.06
N VAL A 73 -15.92 2.46 -7.81
CA VAL A 73 -16.24 1.65 -6.61
C VAL A 73 -17.75 1.64 -6.39
N ARG A 74 -18.41 2.80 -6.48
CA ARG A 74 -19.88 2.94 -6.41
C ARG A 74 -20.61 2.00 -7.37
N ASP A 75 -20.22 1.97 -8.64
CA ASP A 75 -20.93 1.16 -9.65
C ASP A 75 -20.73 -0.34 -9.43
N ALA A 76 -19.52 -0.75 -9.05
CA ALA A 76 -19.23 -2.14 -8.71
C ALA A 76 -19.92 -2.58 -7.42
N ALA A 77 -19.87 -1.75 -6.38
CA ALA A 77 -20.50 -2.05 -5.09
C ALA A 77 -22.03 -2.12 -5.21
N ARG A 78 -22.67 -1.19 -5.93
CA ARG A 78 -24.12 -1.22 -6.17
C ARG A 78 -24.56 -2.43 -6.99
N LEU A 79 -23.79 -2.87 -7.99
CA LEU A 79 -24.09 -4.10 -8.74
C LEU A 79 -23.98 -5.36 -7.87
N LEU A 80 -23.01 -5.39 -6.96
CA LEU A 80 -22.67 -6.56 -6.14
C LEU A 80 -23.41 -6.61 -4.80
N SER A 81 -24.06 -5.53 -4.35
CA SER A 81 -24.71 -5.43 -3.03
C SER A 81 -25.71 -6.54 -2.72
N GLY A 82 -26.51 -6.94 -3.71
CA GLY A 82 -27.48 -8.05 -3.63
C GLY A 82 -26.95 -9.42 -4.08
N ARG A 83 -25.63 -9.54 -4.31
CA ARG A 83 -24.97 -10.74 -4.86
C ARG A 83 -23.76 -11.20 -4.04
N ALA A 84 -23.19 -10.30 -3.26
CA ALA A 84 -22.05 -10.54 -2.40
C ALA A 84 -22.45 -10.50 -0.92
N GLY A 85 -21.99 -11.45 -0.11
CA GLY A 85 -22.19 -11.45 1.34
C GLY A 85 -21.51 -10.27 2.03
N HIS A 86 -20.28 -9.94 1.63
CA HIS A 86 -19.43 -8.92 2.25
C HIS A 86 -18.63 -8.11 1.22
N PHE A 87 -18.26 -6.87 1.55
CA PHE A 87 -17.41 -6.00 0.71
C PHE A 87 -16.26 -5.40 1.51
N SER A 88 -15.05 -5.87 1.26
CA SER A 88 -13.82 -5.36 1.88
C SER A 88 -13.09 -4.42 0.93
N TYR A 89 -13.12 -3.13 1.22
CA TYR A 89 -12.38 -2.10 0.50
C TYR A 89 -11.02 -1.86 1.16
N VAL A 90 -9.94 -2.00 0.40
CA VAL A 90 -8.63 -1.48 0.82
C VAL A 90 -8.66 0.03 0.65
N SER A 91 -8.95 0.73 1.74
CA SER A 91 -8.97 2.19 1.84
C SER A 91 -7.54 2.76 2.01
N SER A 92 -7.39 3.91 2.64
CA SER A 92 -6.09 4.50 2.99
C SER A 92 -6.20 5.33 4.27
N ARG A 93 -5.12 5.50 5.02
CA ARG A 93 -5.03 6.50 6.10
C ARG A 93 -5.08 7.94 5.57
N SER A 94 -4.82 8.19 4.28
CA SER A 94 -4.99 9.52 3.67
C SER A 94 -6.44 10.00 3.59
N VAL A 95 -7.44 9.25 4.10
CA VAL A 95 -8.83 9.72 4.21
C VAL A 95 -9.08 10.62 5.42
N TYR A 96 -8.15 10.69 6.37
CA TYR A 96 -8.20 11.62 7.49
C TYR A 96 -7.85 13.05 7.02
N ALA A 97 -8.42 14.05 7.69
CA ALA A 97 -8.10 15.45 7.44
C ALA A 97 -6.65 15.74 7.87
N TYR A 98 -5.87 16.39 7.00
CA TYR A 98 -4.50 16.79 7.28
C TYR A 98 -4.43 18.14 8.01
N PRO A 99 -3.52 18.35 8.98
CA PRO A 99 -2.60 17.36 9.55
C PRO A 99 -3.30 16.40 10.52
N THR A 100 -2.89 15.13 10.54
CA THR A 100 -3.36 14.18 11.56
C THR A 100 -2.35 14.10 12.70
N PRO A 101 -2.78 14.18 13.97
CA PRO A 101 -1.88 14.03 15.10
C PRO A 101 -1.38 12.59 15.25
N ALA A 102 -0.23 12.43 15.90
CA ALA A 102 0.18 11.15 16.45
C ALA A 102 -0.91 10.57 17.38
N GLY A 103 -1.13 9.27 17.32
CA GLY A 103 -2.16 8.54 18.06
C GLY A 103 -3.58 8.60 17.44
N LEU A 104 -3.75 9.09 16.20
CA LEU A 104 -5.09 9.16 15.60
C LEU A 104 -5.69 7.77 15.33
N ALA A 105 -6.85 7.50 15.93
CA ALA A 105 -7.66 6.29 15.74
C ALA A 105 -8.73 6.47 14.63
N GLU A 106 -9.61 5.48 14.41
CA GLU A 106 -10.52 5.47 13.26
C GLU A 106 -11.70 6.46 13.30
N ASP A 107 -11.94 7.07 14.46
CA ASP A 107 -12.92 8.14 14.70
C ASP A 107 -12.39 9.56 14.39
N GLY A 108 -11.11 9.66 13.97
CA GLY A 108 -10.49 10.91 13.56
C GLY A 108 -11.23 11.65 12.43
N PRO A 109 -11.08 12.99 12.34
CA PRO A 109 -11.73 13.80 11.33
C PRO A 109 -11.33 13.35 9.92
N LEU A 110 -12.30 13.29 9.01
CA LEU A 110 -12.12 12.81 7.64
C LEU A 110 -12.13 13.98 6.66
N VAL A 111 -11.52 13.79 5.48
CA VAL A 111 -11.50 14.81 4.43
C VAL A 111 -12.91 15.20 4.00
N ALA A 112 -13.15 16.51 3.90
CA ALA A 112 -14.38 17.10 3.39
C ALA A 112 -14.43 17.03 1.85
N GLY A 113 -15.59 17.32 1.26
CA GLY A 113 -15.76 17.40 -0.21
C GLY A 113 -15.79 16.06 -0.97
N ALA A 114 -15.30 14.97 -0.34
CA ALA A 114 -15.31 13.63 -0.93
C ALA A 114 -16.73 13.17 -1.32
N SER A 115 -16.87 12.61 -2.53
CA SER A 115 -18.15 12.12 -3.08
C SER A 115 -17.99 10.75 -3.73
N PRO A 116 -18.95 9.82 -3.56
CA PRO A 116 -18.97 8.54 -4.29
C PRO A 116 -19.17 8.71 -5.79
N ASP A 117 -19.63 9.88 -6.25
CA ASP A 117 -19.91 10.18 -7.66
C ASP A 117 -18.72 10.84 -8.39
N ALA A 118 -17.61 11.09 -7.70
CA ALA A 118 -16.49 11.83 -8.25
C ALA A 118 -15.71 11.07 -9.36
N GLY A 119 -15.04 11.85 -10.21
CA GLY A 119 -14.40 11.40 -11.44
C GLY A 119 -12.94 10.94 -11.28
N ALA A 120 -12.20 10.93 -12.39
CA ALA A 120 -10.81 10.49 -12.44
C ALA A 120 -9.82 11.50 -11.83
N ASP A 121 -10.12 12.79 -11.93
CA ASP A 121 -9.23 13.89 -11.52
C ASP A 121 -9.35 14.26 -10.03
N THR A 122 -10.10 13.47 -9.25
CA THR A 122 -10.32 13.69 -7.81
C THR A 122 -9.03 13.46 -7.02
N PRO A 123 -8.60 14.38 -6.12
CA PRO A 123 -7.44 14.21 -5.26
C PRO A 123 -7.46 12.88 -4.51
N TYR A 124 -6.30 12.25 -4.33
CA TYR A 124 -6.21 10.88 -3.81
C TYR A 124 -6.95 10.67 -2.47
N ALA A 125 -6.83 11.62 -1.53
CA ALA A 125 -7.52 11.57 -0.24
C ALA A 125 -9.05 11.54 -0.40
N GLU A 126 -9.60 12.48 -1.16
CA GLU A 126 -11.03 12.57 -1.51
C GLU A 126 -11.49 11.35 -2.30
N ALA A 127 -10.66 10.81 -3.20
CA ALA A 127 -10.97 9.63 -3.99
C ALA A 127 -11.07 8.36 -3.11
N LYS A 128 -10.14 8.18 -2.17
CA LYS A 128 -10.22 7.09 -1.19
C LYS A 128 -11.43 7.25 -0.27
N ARG A 129 -11.73 8.46 0.20
CA ARG A 129 -12.89 8.71 1.07
C ARG A 129 -14.22 8.58 0.33
N GLY A 130 -14.32 9.04 -0.91
CA GLY A 130 -15.50 8.87 -1.77
C GLY A 130 -15.80 7.39 -2.05
N ALA A 131 -14.75 6.57 -2.19
CA ALA A 131 -14.88 5.13 -2.29
C ALA A 131 -15.30 4.45 -0.98
N GLU A 132 -14.88 4.94 0.21
CA GLU A 132 -15.45 4.50 1.49
C GLU A 132 -16.96 4.78 1.55
N LEU A 133 -17.39 5.99 1.17
CA LEU A 133 -18.80 6.37 1.11
C LEU A 133 -19.58 5.45 0.16
N ALA A 134 -19.01 5.15 -1.01
CA ALA A 134 -19.60 4.25 -2.00
C ALA A 134 -19.78 2.80 -1.49
N ALA A 135 -18.80 2.27 -0.76
CA ALA A 135 -18.89 0.95 -0.15
C ALA A 135 -19.94 0.91 0.98
N LEU A 136 -19.97 1.94 1.83
CA LEU A 136 -20.94 2.07 2.92
C LEU A 136 -22.39 2.24 2.40
N ASP A 137 -22.61 3.05 1.35
CA ASP A 137 -23.91 3.24 0.69
C ASP A 137 -24.50 1.92 0.17
N ALA A 138 -23.67 1.06 -0.41
CA ALA A 138 -24.12 -0.18 -1.05
C ALA A 138 -24.17 -1.40 -0.10
N PHE A 139 -23.29 -1.49 0.90
CA PHE A 139 -23.16 -2.68 1.77
C PHE A 139 -23.48 -2.44 3.25
N GLY A 140 -23.54 -1.19 3.72
CA GLY A 140 -23.90 -0.87 5.11
C GLY A 140 -22.99 -1.53 6.14
N ASP A 141 -23.58 -2.33 7.02
CA ASP A 141 -22.93 -3.11 8.08
C ASP A 141 -22.14 -4.33 7.55
N ARG A 142 -22.10 -4.55 6.24
CA ARG A 142 -21.31 -5.60 5.56
C ARG A 142 -20.11 -5.01 4.79
N ALA A 143 -19.77 -3.75 5.04
CA ALA A 143 -18.65 -3.04 4.43
C ALA A 143 -17.47 -2.94 5.41
N LEU A 144 -16.32 -3.50 5.03
CA LEU A 144 -15.06 -3.37 5.76
C LEU A 144 -14.14 -2.37 5.05
N LEU A 145 -13.59 -1.42 5.79
CA LEU A 145 -12.73 -0.35 5.26
C LEU A 145 -11.34 -0.46 5.88
N ALA A 146 -10.42 -1.15 5.18
CA ALA A 146 -9.05 -1.33 5.61
C ALA A 146 -8.21 -0.09 5.26
N ARG A 147 -8.08 0.87 6.19
CA ARG A 147 -7.31 2.09 6.02
C ARG A 147 -5.81 1.80 6.17
N ALA A 148 -5.20 1.36 5.07
CA ALA A 148 -3.77 1.10 5.00
C ALA A 148 -2.94 2.40 4.87
N GLY A 149 -1.73 2.39 5.43
CA GLY A 149 -0.73 3.46 5.26
C GLY A 149 0.25 3.11 4.15
N LEU A 150 1.54 3.11 4.47
CA LEU A 150 2.58 2.57 3.61
C LEU A 150 2.39 1.06 3.42
N ILE A 151 2.23 0.60 2.17
CA ILE A 151 2.20 -0.83 1.83
C ILE A 151 3.49 -1.19 1.10
N LEU A 152 4.18 -2.23 1.56
CA LEU A 152 5.41 -2.79 0.99
C LEU A 152 5.21 -4.29 0.66
N GLY A 153 6.24 -4.93 0.09
CA GLY A 153 6.28 -6.39 -0.10
C GLY A 153 6.42 -6.84 -1.56
N PRO A 154 6.48 -8.16 -1.81
CA PRO A 154 6.53 -8.74 -3.13
C PRO A 154 5.38 -8.23 -4.02
N GLY A 155 5.68 -7.94 -5.28
CA GLY A 155 4.69 -7.39 -6.21
C GLY A 155 4.58 -5.87 -6.21
N GLU A 156 5.32 -5.13 -5.38
CA GLU A 156 5.22 -3.66 -5.32
C GLU A 156 5.43 -3.01 -6.70
N ASN A 157 4.47 -2.19 -7.12
CA ASN A 157 4.48 -1.48 -8.40
C ASN A 157 4.51 0.06 -8.28
N ILE A 158 4.83 0.57 -7.08
CA ILE A 158 5.25 1.97 -6.82
C ILE A 158 6.78 2.09 -6.76
N GLY A 159 7.47 1.00 -6.40
CA GLY A 159 8.93 0.91 -6.43
C GLY A 159 9.65 1.38 -5.17
N ARG A 160 9.01 1.57 -4.01
CA ARG A 160 9.67 2.10 -2.80
C ARG A 160 10.74 1.17 -2.24
N LEU A 161 10.35 -0.04 -1.82
CA LEU A 161 11.31 -1.04 -1.35
C LEU A 161 12.18 -1.58 -2.50
N PRO A 162 11.65 -1.81 -3.73
CA PRO A 162 12.49 -2.10 -4.89
C PRO A 162 13.58 -1.06 -5.20
N TRP A 163 13.34 0.23 -4.98
CA TRP A 163 14.37 1.25 -5.16
C TRP A 163 15.49 1.11 -4.13
N TRP A 164 15.16 0.95 -2.84
CA TRP A 164 16.16 0.71 -1.80
C TRP A 164 16.97 -0.56 -2.05
N LEU A 165 16.32 -1.68 -2.36
CA LEU A 165 16.98 -2.95 -2.73
C LEU A 165 17.87 -2.79 -3.97
N GLY A 166 17.35 -2.16 -5.03
CA GLY A 166 18.12 -1.89 -6.23
C GLY A 166 19.30 -0.95 -5.99
N ARG A 167 19.17 0.01 -5.07
CA ARG A 167 20.23 0.95 -4.69
C ARG A 167 21.30 0.28 -3.86
N THR A 168 20.94 -0.47 -2.81
CA THR A 168 21.90 -1.16 -1.94
C THR A 168 22.60 -2.29 -2.69
N ALA A 169 21.93 -2.99 -3.61
CA ALA A 169 22.55 -4.05 -4.43
C ALA A 169 23.72 -3.54 -5.30
N ARG A 170 23.77 -2.26 -5.67
CA ARG A 170 24.92 -1.66 -6.38
C ARG A 170 26.19 -1.56 -5.52
N GLY A 171 26.05 -1.64 -4.19
CA GLY A 171 27.16 -1.46 -3.24
C GLY A 171 27.71 -0.04 -3.20
N GLY A 172 28.90 0.09 -2.57
CA GLY A 172 29.57 1.38 -2.37
C GLY A 172 28.90 2.26 -1.31
N PRO A 173 29.30 3.52 -1.15
CA PRO A 173 28.58 4.47 -0.31
C PRO A 173 27.13 4.64 -0.78
N VAL A 174 26.18 4.71 0.14
CA VAL A 174 24.74 4.90 -0.09
C VAL A 174 24.22 5.98 0.86
N ILE A 175 23.48 6.96 0.37
CA ILE A 175 22.82 7.93 1.26
C ILE A 175 21.77 7.23 2.12
N ALA A 176 21.88 7.37 3.44
CA ALA A 176 20.93 6.88 4.42
C ALA A 176 20.35 8.09 5.17
N PRO A 177 19.04 8.36 5.08
CA PRO A 177 18.47 9.55 5.70
C PRO A 177 18.23 9.36 7.20
N GLY A 178 18.76 10.28 8.01
CA GLY A 178 18.65 10.21 9.46
C GLY A 178 17.28 10.62 10.03
N PRO A 179 17.10 10.42 11.35
CA PRO A 179 17.98 9.66 12.24
C PRO A 179 17.78 8.14 12.06
N ALA A 180 18.78 7.34 12.42
CA ALA A 180 18.75 5.89 12.18
C ALA A 180 17.69 5.15 13.00
N ASP A 181 17.36 5.66 14.19
CA ASP A 181 16.33 5.14 15.09
C ASP A 181 14.91 5.67 14.77
N ALA A 182 14.74 6.45 13.70
CA ALA A 182 13.43 6.93 13.26
C ALA A 182 12.46 5.75 13.07
N ALA A 183 11.41 5.73 13.89
CA ALA A 183 10.39 4.68 13.87
C ALA A 183 9.59 4.70 12.56
N LEU A 184 9.27 3.51 12.02
CA LEU A 184 8.46 3.34 10.83
C LEU A 184 7.17 2.57 11.12
N GLN A 185 6.08 2.97 10.45
CA GLN A 185 4.90 2.12 10.24
C GLN A 185 4.75 1.77 8.76
N TYR A 186 4.47 0.50 8.49
CA TYR A 186 4.03 0.02 7.19
C TYR A 186 3.14 -1.23 7.37
N ILE A 187 2.66 -1.79 6.27
CA ILE A 187 2.08 -3.12 6.22
C ILE A 187 2.65 -3.86 5.01
N ASP A 188 2.99 -5.13 5.15
CA ASP A 188 3.30 -5.97 3.99
C ASP A 188 1.98 -6.34 3.30
N ALA A 189 1.94 -6.27 1.97
CA ALA A 189 0.76 -6.59 1.17
C ALA A 189 0.15 -7.96 1.50
N ARG A 190 0.94 -8.92 1.98
CA ARG A 190 0.51 -10.26 2.39
C ARG A 190 -0.17 -10.27 3.76
N ASP A 191 0.33 -9.47 4.72
CA ASP A 191 -0.34 -9.33 6.04
C ASP A 191 -1.70 -8.63 5.89
N LEU A 192 -1.74 -7.59 5.05
CA LEU A 192 -2.98 -6.92 4.68
C LEU A 192 -3.95 -7.90 4.00
N ALA A 193 -3.44 -8.75 3.10
CA ALA A 193 -4.25 -9.75 2.41
C ALA A 193 -4.84 -10.78 3.37
N ASP A 194 -4.03 -11.39 4.24
CA ASP A 194 -4.51 -12.37 5.21
C ASP A 194 -5.54 -11.75 6.16
N TRP A 195 -5.24 -10.58 6.73
CA TRP A 195 -6.16 -9.90 7.63
C TRP A 195 -7.49 -9.51 6.96
N LEU A 196 -7.48 -9.07 5.70
CA LEU A 196 -8.72 -8.76 4.96
C LEU A 196 -9.64 -9.98 4.82
N LEU A 197 -9.05 -11.15 4.57
CA LEU A 197 -9.78 -12.41 4.39
C LEU A 197 -10.28 -12.95 5.73
N ASP A 198 -9.49 -12.85 6.79
CA ASP A 198 -9.88 -13.24 8.16
C ASP A 198 -10.95 -12.31 8.74
N ALA A 199 -10.78 -10.99 8.61
CA ALA A 199 -11.74 -10.00 9.07
C ALA A 199 -13.10 -10.18 8.37
N ALA A 200 -13.11 -10.38 7.05
CA ALA A 200 -14.33 -10.68 6.31
C ALA A 200 -14.99 -12.01 6.71
N SER A 201 -14.21 -13.08 6.90
CA SER A 201 -14.72 -14.40 7.33
C SER A 201 -15.36 -14.33 8.72
N ASN A 202 -14.85 -13.46 9.59
CA ASN A 202 -15.39 -13.19 10.92
C ASN A 202 -16.51 -12.13 10.93
N GLY A 203 -16.95 -11.64 9.77
CA GLY A 203 -18.02 -10.64 9.66
C GLY A 203 -17.67 -9.25 10.21
N LEU A 204 -16.38 -8.88 10.26
CA LEU A 204 -15.95 -7.58 10.73
C LEU A 204 -16.25 -6.49 9.70
N ALA A 205 -16.87 -5.41 10.13
CA ALA A 205 -17.22 -4.25 9.31
C ALA A 205 -16.81 -2.91 9.95
N GLY A 206 -16.93 -1.83 9.17
CA GLY A 206 -16.47 -0.48 9.52
C GLY A 206 -14.99 -0.25 9.22
N ALA A 207 -14.45 0.86 9.72
CA ALA A 207 -13.07 1.28 9.46
C ALA A 207 -12.06 0.68 10.46
N TYR A 208 -10.87 0.33 9.94
CA TYR A 208 -9.72 -0.15 10.70
C TYR A 208 -8.42 0.44 10.13
N ASN A 209 -7.54 0.98 10.97
CA ASN A 209 -6.20 1.42 10.60
C ASN A 209 -5.28 0.19 10.46
N THR A 210 -5.10 -0.28 9.23
CA THR A 210 -4.41 -1.54 8.92
C THR A 210 -2.93 -1.30 8.61
N VAL A 211 -2.16 -0.91 9.63
CA VAL A 211 -0.69 -0.89 9.60
C VAL A 211 -0.09 -1.48 10.87
N SER A 212 1.23 -1.71 10.87
CA SER A 212 1.99 -2.11 12.06
C SER A 212 1.95 -1.06 13.17
N HIS A 213 2.33 -1.43 14.38
CA HIS A 213 2.52 -0.46 15.47
C HIS A 213 3.62 0.57 15.12
N PRO A 214 3.59 1.79 15.68
CA PRO A 214 4.70 2.72 15.59
C PRO A 214 5.98 2.06 16.12
N GLY A 215 7.07 2.15 15.35
CA GLY A 215 8.34 1.49 15.71
C GLY A 215 8.35 -0.01 15.48
N HIS A 216 7.51 -0.54 14.59
CA HIS A 216 7.60 -1.94 14.12
C HIS A 216 8.96 -2.26 13.49
N THR A 217 9.62 -1.24 12.96
CA THR A 217 11.05 -1.22 12.67
C THR A 217 11.56 0.23 12.68
N THR A 218 12.87 0.43 12.59
CA THR A 218 13.50 1.74 12.38
C THR A 218 14.00 1.92 10.94
N MET A 219 14.33 3.16 10.56
CA MET A 219 15.00 3.43 9.28
C MET A 219 16.34 2.68 9.16
N GLY A 220 17.09 2.54 10.27
CA GLY A 220 18.33 1.77 10.36
C GLY A 220 18.12 0.30 10.05
N GLU A 221 17.26 -0.37 10.82
CA GLU A 221 16.93 -1.78 10.63
C GLU A 221 16.42 -2.09 9.21
N PHE A 222 15.59 -1.21 8.65
CA PHE A 222 15.07 -1.34 7.29
C PHE A 222 16.18 -1.30 6.23
N LEU A 223 17.12 -0.35 6.35
CA LEU A 223 18.25 -0.23 5.42
C LEU A 223 19.29 -1.34 5.62
N GLU A 224 19.57 -1.71 6.87
CA GLU A 224 20.45 -2.83 7.19
C GLU A 224 19.92 -4.15 6.66
N ALA A 225 18.61 -4.42 6.78
CA ALA A 225 17.97 -5.56 6.14
C ALA A 225 18.17 -5.53 4.61
N CYS A 226 18.04 -4.36 3.97
CA CYS A 226 18.30 -4.22 2.53
C CYS A 226 19.77 -4.52 2.16
N VAL A 227 20.74 -4.12 2.97
CA VAL A 227 22.17 -4.45 2.76
C VAL A 227 22.40 -5.95 2.95
N GLN A 228 21.83 -6.55 3.99
CA GLN A 228 21.97 -7.98 4.31
C GLN A 228 21.41 -8.87 3.20
N VAL A 229 20.15 -8.68 2.78
CA VAL A 229 19.52 -9.59 1.79
C VAL A 229 20.11 -9.44 0.39
N THR A 230 20.59 -8.24 0.04
CA THR A 230 21.28 -8.02 -1.26
C THR A 230 22.68 -8.64 -1.27
N GLY A 231 23.25 -8.96 -0.10
CA GLY A 231 24.61 -9.51 0.03
C GLY A 231 25.68 -8.54 -0.48
N SER A 232 25.38 -7.24 -0.53
CA SER A 232 26.24 -6.23 -1.14
C SER A 232 27.27 -5.69 -0.16
N ARG A 233 28.21 -4.89 -0.67
CA ARG A 233 29.16 -4.11 0.14
C ARG A 233 28.73 -2.63 0.21
N ALA A 234 27.43 -2.40 0.40
CA ALA A 234 26.90 -1.06 0.63
C ALA A 234 27.38 -0.51 1.98
N GLN A 235 27.69 0.79 2.01
CA GLN A 235 28.07 1.53 3.22
C GLN A 235 27.05 2.65 3.41
N LEU A 236 26.18 2.52 4.40
CA LEU A 236 25.19 3.54 4.74
C LEU A 236 25.92 4.81 5.23
N ARG A 237 25.67 5.94 4.58
CA ARG A 237 26.15 7.27 4.96
C ARG A 237 24.97 8.03 5.54
N TRP A 238 24.82 7.91 6.86
CA TRP A 238 23.82 8.62 7.65
C TRP A 238 23.99 10.12 7.44
N THR A 239 22.93 10.75 6.93
CA THR A 239 22.91 12.16 6.55
C THR A 239 21.75 12.83 7.24
N GLU A 240 22.02 13.94 7.94
CA GLU A 240 21.01 14.66 8.70
C GLU A 240 19.89 15.22 7.79
N PRO A 241 18.62 15.23 8.25
CA PRO A 241 17.49 15.74 7.49
C PRO A 241 17.72 17.12 6.87
N GLU A 242 18.32 18.04 7.60
CA GLU A 242 18.57 19.41 7.17
C GLU A 242 19.53 19.48 5.98
N VAL A 243 20.53 18.58 5.93
CA VAL A 243 21.50 18.50 4.82
C VAL A 243 20.83 17.97 3.56
N LEU A 244 19.94 16.97 3.69
CA LEU A 244 19.15 16.43 2.58
C LEU A 244 18.19 17.48 2.02
N LEU A 245 17.43 18.15 2.89
CA LEU A 245 16.50 19.21 2.51
C LEU A 245 17.23 20.41 1.88
N ALA A 246 18.38 20.82 2.40
CA ALA A 246 19.20 21.88 1.82
C ALA A 246 19.80 21.51 0.45
N ALA A 247 20.02 20.22 0.18
CA ALA A 247 20.42 19.72 -1.13
C ALA A 247 19.25 19.60 -2.14
N GLY A 248 18.02 19.88 -1.71
CA GLY A 248 16.81 19.80 -2.53
C GLY A 248 16.20 18.40 -2.65
N VAL A 249 16.56 17.47 -1.76
CA VAL A 249 15.96 16.12 -1.72
C VAL A 249 14.51 16.22 -1.26
N GLU A 250 13.58 15.71 -2.06
CA GLU A 250 12.16 15.60 -1.68
C GLU A 250 11.92 14.38 -0.77
N PRO A 251 11.50 14.57 0.50
CA PRO A 251 11.10 13.46 1.36
C PRO A 251 9.99 12.62 0.70
N TRP A 252 9.94 11.32 1.01
CA TRP A 252 8.97 10.34 0.47
C TRP A 252 9.04 10.08 -1.06
N THR A 253 9.45 11.04 -1.88
CA THR A 253 9.61 10.91 -3.34
C THR A 253 11.02 10.42 -3.70
N ASP A 254 12.06 11.16 -3.32
CA ASP A 254 13.45 10.83 -3.66
C ASP A 254 14.00 9.75 -2.72
N LEU A 255 13.72 9.89 -1.42
CA LEU A 255 14.05 8.89 -0.42
C LEU A 255 12.73 8.25 0.06
N PRO A 256 12.22 7.24 -0.67
CA PRO A 256 10.93 6.63 -0.35
C PRO A 256 10.97 5.99 1.03
N VAL A 257 9.79 5.84 1.66
CA VAL A 257 9.63 5.43 3.07
C VAL A 257 10.07 6.49 4.09
N TRP A 258 11.13 7.26 3.85
CA TRP A 258 11.60 8.27 4.79
C TRP A 258 10.79 9.58 4.76
N LEU A 259 10.57 10.13 5.96
CA LEU A 259 10.05 11.46 6.23
C LEU A 259 10.84 12.06 7.42
N PRO A 260 11.25 13.34 7.36
CA PRO A 260 11.78 14.04 8.53
C PRO A 260 10.68 14.27 9.58
N ALA A 261 11.07 14.44 10.84
CA ALA A 261 10.14 14.68 11.95
C ALA A 261 9.22 15.88 11.70
N GLY A 262 7.93 15.71 11.98
CA GLY A 262 6.89 16.73 11.75
C GLY A 262 5.54 16.12 11.38
N GLU A 263 4.57 16.96 11.01
CA GLU A 263 3.18 16.58 10.76
C GLU A 263 3.01 15.43 9.75
N LEU A 264 3.79 15.41 8.66
CA LEU A 264 3.75 14.33 7.67
C LEU A 264 4.28 13.01 8.23
N TYR A 265 5.35 13.05 9.04
CA TYR A 265 5.88 11.88 9.73
C TYR A 265 4.85 11.31 10.70
N ASP A 266 4.21 12.15 11.52
CA ASP A 266 3.14 11.72 12.43
C ASP A 266 1.98 11.07 11.67
N THR A 267 1.58 11.69 10.54
CA THR A 267 0.51 11.23 9.67
C THR A 267 0.78 9.85 9.06
N LEU A 268 2.03 9.52 8.73
CA LEU A 268 2.40 8.25 8.10
C LEU A 268 2.88 7.17 9.08
N HIS A 269 3.51 7.55 10.19
CA HIS A 269 4.28 6.63 11.05
C HIS A 269 3.87 6.62 12.53
N MET A 270 2.96 7.50 12.97
CA MET A 270 2.54 7.57 14.39
C MET A 270 1.03 7.38 14.60
N GLY A 271 0.33 6.60 13.76
CA GLY A 271 -1.13 6.40 13.93
C GLY A 271 -1.48 5.26 14.89
N ASP A 272 -2.65 5.36 15.54
CA ASP A 272 -3.19 4.27 16.34
C ASP A 272 -3.76 3.17 15.43
N VAL A 273 -3.50 1.93 15.83
CA VAL A 273 -3.83 0.67 15.14
C VAL A 273 -4.38 -0.38 16.10
N ALA A 274 -4.61 -0.05 17.38
CA ALA A 274 -5.00 -0.98 18.43
C ALA A 274 -6.24 -1.80 18.04
N LYS A 275 -7.21 -1.17 17.38
CA LYS A 275 -8.42 -1.82 16.88
C LYS A 275 -8.13 -2.94 15.88
N ALA A 276 -7.23 -2.72 14.92
CA ALA A 276 -6.87 -3.71 13.91
C ALA A 276 -6.08 -4.89 14.51
N HIS A 277 -5.12 -4.62 15.41
CA HIS A 277 -4.33 -5.66 16.08
C HIS A 277 -5.13 -6.49 17.08
N ALA A 278 -6.08 -5.87 17.79
CA ALA A 278 -7.10 -6.57 18.58
C ALA A 278 -8.02 -7.43 17.70
N ALA A 279 -8.38 -6.95 16.51
CA ALA A 279 -9.07 -7.69 15.45
C ALA A 279 -8.17 -8.65 14.66
N GLY A 280 -7.04 -9.08 15.23
CA GLY A 280 -6.21 -10.16 14.68
C GLY A 280 -5.15 -9.75 13.64
N LEU A 281 -4.95 -8.45 13.35
CA LEU A 281 -3.86 -8.03 12.46
C LEU A 281 -2.51 -8.47 13.04
N ARG A 282 -1.67 -9.08 12.20
CA ARG A 282 -0.29 -9.44 12.51
C ARG A 282 0.59 -8.90 11.40
N CYS A 283 1.75 -8.37 11.77
CA CYS A 283 2.72 -7.81 10.84
C CYS A 283 4.01 -8.61 10.92
N ARG A 284 4.52 -9.11 9.79
CA ARG A 284 5.79 -9.85 9.76
C ARG A 284 6.99 -8.94 10.03
N PRO A 285 8.11 -9.46 10.55
CA PRO A 285 9.35 -8.70 10.73
C PRO A 285 9.84 -8.07 9.42
N VAL A 286 10.57 -6.95 9.53
CA VAL A 286 11.13 -6.23 8.37
C VAL A 286 12.03 -7.12 7.50
N GLY A 287 12.80 -8.02 8.13
CA GLY A 287 13.67 -8.97 7.43
C GLY A 287 12.92 -9.83 6.41
N ASP A 288 11.74 -10.34 6.76
CA ASP A 288 10.94 -11.21 5.89
C ASP A 288 10.36 -10.42 4.71
N THR A 289 9.80 -9.23 4.97
CA THR A 289 9.29 -8.34 3.91
C THR A 289 10.40 -7.95 2.93
N VAL A 290 11.59 -7.61 3.45
CA VAL A 290 12.74 -7.18 2.64
C VAL A 290 13.35 -8.36 1.86
N ALA A 291 13.51 -9.53 2.49
CA ALA A 291 14.04 -10.74 1.85
C ALA A 291 13.13 -11.26 0.73
N ASP A 292 11.82 -11.39 0.99
CA ASP A 292 10.89 -11.92 -0.01
C ASP A 292 10.70 -10.95 -1.18
N THR A 293 10.70 -9.63 -0.91
CA THR A 293 10.66 -8.62 -1.98
C THR A 293 11.91 -8.70 -2.85
N TRP A 294 13.08 -8.95 -2.25
CA TRP A 294 14.32 -9.14 -2.99
C TRP A 294 14.34 -10.44 -3.81
N ALA A 295 13.86 -11.55 -3.26
CA ALA A 295 13.72 -12.81 -3.99
C ALA A 295 12.83 -12.65 -5.23
N TRP A 296 11.62 -12.10 -5.04
CA TRP A 296 10.69 -11.77 -6.13
C TRP A 296 11.28 -10.80 -7.17
N LEU A 297 12.04 -9.79 -6.73
CA LEU A 297 12.68 -8.83 -7.64
C LEU A 297 13.77 -9.51 -8.48
N ARG A 298 14.53 -10.45 -7.90
CA ARG A 298 15.56 -11.23 -8.60
C ARG A 298 14.96 -12.21 -9.62
N GLU A 299 13.87 -12.91 -9.29
CA GLU A 299 13.14 -13.78 -10.22
C GLU A 299 12.67 -13.04 -11.48
N ARG A 300 12.46 -11.72 -11.37
CA ARG A 300 12.05 -10.82 -12.46
C ARG A 300 13.22 -10.14 -13.18
N GLY A 301 14.46 -10.53 -12.90
CA GLY A 301 15.65 -9.94 -13.51
C GLY A 301 16.07 -8.58 -12.93
N GLY A 302 15.60 -8.23 -11.72
CA GLY A 302 16.05 -7.03 -10.99
C GLY A 302 15.22 -5.76 -11.23
N THR A 303 14.18 -5.80 -12.07
CA THR A 303 13.33 -4.63 -12.36
C THR A 303 11.90 -4.82 -11.87
N ALA A 304 11.46 -3.92 -10.98
CA ALA A 304 10.08 -3.86 -10.54
C ALA A 304 9.17 -3.31 -11.65
N PRO A 305 7.90 -3.75 -11.73
CA PRO A 305 6.91 -3.04 -12.54
C PRO A 305 6.69 -1.62 -11.99
N GLN A 306 6.43 -0.65 -12.86
CA GLN A 306 5.99 0.69 -12.48
C GLN A 306 4.58 0.89 -13.01
N ARG A 307 3.64 1.31 -12.15
CA ARG A 307 2.30 1.68 -12.61
C ARG A 307 2.31 3.09 -13.24
N PRO A 308 1.65 3.30 -14.40
CA PRO A 308 1.79 4.53 -15.19
C PRO A 308 1.07 5.75 -14.60
N ASP A 309 0.17 5.57 -13.62
CA ASP A 309 -0.56 6.65 -12.94
C ASP A 309 0.18 7.21 -11.71
N ARG A 310 1.46 6.82 -11.49
CA ARG A 310 2.27 7.28 -10.36
C ARG A 310 3.68 7.66 -10.82
N PRO A 311 4.26 8.74 -10.26
CA PRO A 311 5.65 9.08 -10.53
C PRO A 311 6.56 7.93 -10.06
N SER A 312 7.71 7.80 -10.71
CA SER A 312 8.81 6.99 -10.20
C SER A 312 9.41 7.65 -8.96
N VAL A 313 9.73 6.85 -7.95
CA VAL A 313 10.45 7.28 -6.74
C VAL A 313 11.95 7.06 -6.91
N GLY A 314 12.75 7.80 -6.15
CA GLY A 314 14.18 7.55 -6.01
C GLY A 314 15.10 8.71 -6.37
N LEU A 315 16.03 9.00 -5.45
CA LEU A 315 17.05 10.03 -5.57
C LEU A 315 17.91 9.83 -6.83
N ASP A 316 18.13 10.92 -7.56
CA ASP A 316 18.95 10.90 -8.76
C ASP A 316 20.45 10.74 -8.44
N ALA A 317 21.19 10.12 -9.36
CA ALA A 317 22.60 9.80 -9.15
C ALA A 317 23.53 11.03 -9.07
N GLN A 318 23.14 12.18 -9.63
CA GLN A 318 23.93 13.41 -9.55
C GLN A 318 23.77 14.07 -8.18
N THR A 319 22.56 14.11 -7.62
CA THR A 319 22.31 14.63 -6.28
C THR A 319 22.87 13.70 -5.21
N GLU A 320 22.73 12.38 -5.37
CA GLU A 320 23.39 11.42 -4.48
C GLU A 320 24.92 11.58 -4.48
N ALA A 321 25.55 11.74 -5.66
CA ALA A 321 27.00 11.93 -5.76
C ALA A 321 27.48 13.25 -5.13
N LYS A 322 26.67 14.33 -5.18
CA LYS A 322 26.99 15.60 -4.48
C LYS A 322 26.95 15.41 -2.96
N LEU A 323 25.91 14.76 -2.44
CA LEU A 323 25.76 14.49 -1.01
C LEU A 323 26.89 13.59 -0.48
N LEU A 324 27.24 12.52 -1.20
CA LEU A 324 28.34 11.61 -0.86
C LEU A 324 29.73 12.24 -1.03
N GLY A 325 29.84 13.34 -1.78
CA GLY A 325 31.08 14.08 -2.00
C GLY A 325 31.28 15.29 -1.08
N ALA A 326 30.27 15.64 -0.28
CA ALA A 326 30.39 16.67 0.74
C ALA A 326 31.29 16.17 1.89
N PRO A 327 32.15 17.03 2.49
CA PRO A 327 32.85 16.67 3.72
C PRO A 327 31.85 16.32 4.83
N GLU A 328 32.14 15.28 5.62
CA GLU A 328 31.40 15.01 6.86
C GLU A 328 31.45 16.28 7.74
N SER A 329 30.28 16.78 8.16
CA SER A 329 30.21 17.95 9.03
C SER A 329 30.83 17.61 10.40
N PRO A 330 31.65 18.51 10.98
CA PRO A 330 32.49 18.21 12.14
C PRO A 330 31.73 18.08 13.46
#